data_AF-A0A382TJB4-F1
#
_entry.id   AF-A0A382TJB4-F1
#
_cell.length_a   1.000
_cell.length_b   1.000
_cell.length_c   1.000
_cell.angle_alpha   90.00
_cell.angle_beta   90.00
_cell.angle_gamma   90.00
#
_symmetry.space_group_name_H-M   'P 1'
#
loop_
_entity.id
_entity.type
_entity.pdbx_description
1 polymer ?
#
loop_
_entity_poly.entity_id
_entity_poly.type
_entity_poly.pdbx_seq_one_letter_code
_entity_poly.pdbx_strand_id
1 'polypeptide(L)'
;MAQPGKPKGPGGQYSERMEMMMIWKLTDHLELSEDQAEKFFPVMRVHQKELMEIRKEEKELFNPTFTKVKKGEKVSKSDVNKLLGNIKSFEEKKTKGRINFIKKSGDILDPTQQVKLLMFEPTVKQQMQRRMKESYRPPMRGGKQKGKRRF
;
A
#
# COMPACT_ATOMS: atom_id res chain seq x y z
N MET A 1 -5.26 -10.27 34.66
CA MET A 1 -4.27 -9.62 33.76
C MET A 1 -4.20 -10.44 32.48
N ALA A 2 -4.82 -9.95 31.39
CA ALA A 2 -4.81 -10.64 30.10
C ALA A 2 -3.45 -10.44 29.43
N GLN A 3 -2.74 -11.52 29.11
CA GLN A 3 -1.49 -11.44 28.36
C GLN A 3 -1.78 -10.94 26.93
N PRO A 4 -1.05 -9.96 26.40
CA PRO A 4 -1.21 -9.53 25.02
C PRO A 4 -0.81 -10.69 24.09
N GLY A 5 -1.69 -10.96 23.11
CA GLY A 5 -1.57 -12.06 22.16
C GLY A 5 -0.21 -12.08 21.45
N LYS A 6 0.24 -13.30 21.14
CA LYS A 6 1.53 -13.62 20.50
C LYS A 6 1.88 -12.64 19.36
N PRO A 7 3.15 -12.19 19.22
CA PRO A 7 3.54 -11.28 18.16
C PRO A 7 3.28 -11.93 16.79
N LYS A 8 2.50 -11.24 15.94
CA LYS A 8 2.40 -11.57 14.52
C LYS A 8 3.82 -11.70 13.96
N GLY A 9 4.09 -12.76 13.20
CA GLY A 9 5.41 -13.02 12.60
C GLY A 9 5.93 -11.83 11.77
N PRO A 10 7.21 -11.86 11.33
CA PRO A 10 7.93 -10.69 10.80
C PRO A 10 7.22 -9.95 9.65
N GLY A 11 6.37 -10.65 8.87
CA GLY A 11 5.58 -10.06 7.79
C GLY A 11 4.45 -9.12 8.25
N GLY A 12 3.82 -9.37 9.41
CA GLY A 12 2.76 -8.51 9.96
C GLY A 12 3.32 -7.18 10.47
N GLN A 13 4.43 -7.25 11.20
CA GLN A 13 5.13 -6.06 11.72
C GLN A 13 5.69 -5.19 10.60
N TYR A 14 6.11 -5.76 9.46
CA TYR A 14 6.62 -4.98 8.33
C TYR A 14 5.55 -4.07 7.73
N SER A 15 4.32 -4.58 7.54
CA SER A 15 3.22 -3.79 6.99
C SER A 15 2.80 -2.63 7.91
N GLU A 16 2.68 -2.90 9.21
CA GLU A 16 2.32 -1.90 10.22
C GLU A 16 3.43 -0.83 10.35
N ARG A 17 4.72 -1.22 10.33
CA ARG A 17 5.85 -0.27 10.33
C ARG A 17 5.92 0.60 9.08
N MET A 18 5.67 0.02 7.90
CA MET A 18 5.59 0.76 6.64
C MET A 18 4.49 1.82 6.68
N GLU A 19 3.34 1.46 7.25
CA GLU A 19 2.20 2.36 7.40
C GLU A 19 2.54 3.52 8.34
N MET A 20 3.14 3.26 9.51
CA MET A 20 3.58 4.33 10.41
C MET A 20 4.59 5.29 9.77
N MET A 21 5.57 4.79 9.02
CA MET A 21 6.53 5.66 8.33
C MET A 21 5.91 6.48 7.21
N MET A 22 4.98 5.89 6.46
CA MET A 22 4.22 6.63 5.44
C MET A 22 3.40 7.76 6.08
N ILE A 23 2.78 7.48 7.23
CA ILE A 23 2.05 8.49 8.01
C ILE A 23 3.01 9.59 8.47
N TRP A 24 4.14 9.23 9.11
CA TRP A 24 5.11 10.21 9.59
C TRP A 24 5.65 11.09 8.46
N LYS A 25 5.97 10.50 7.31
CA LYS A 25 6.47 11.25 6.15
C LYS A 25 5.42 12.12 5.49
N LEU A 26 4.16 11.68 5.51
CA LEU A 26 3.07 12.52 5.03
C LEU A 26 2.87 13.70 5.99
N THR A 27 2.85 13.46 7.30
CA THR A 27 2.75 14.52 8.32
C THR A 27 3.89 15.54 8.19
N ASP A 28 5.12 15.06 8.01
CA ASP A 28 6.33 15.85 7.76
C ASP A 28 6.19 16.66 6.46
N HIS A 29 5.75 16.04 5.37
CA HIS A 29 5.54 16.72 4.07
C HIS A 29 4.46 17.79 4.13
N LEU A 30 3.39 17.55 4.89
CA LEU A 30 2.28 18.49 5.07
C LEU A 30 2.58 19.56 6.13
N GLU A 31 3.65 19.41 6.92
CA GLU A 31 3.97 20.31 8.03
C GLU A 31 2.76 20.50 8.97
N LEU A 32 2.09 19.40 9.35
CA LEU A 32 0.89 19.49 10.18
C LEU A 32 1.21 20.02 11.58
N SER A 33 0.37 20.93 12.08
CA SER A 33 0.34 21.24 13.51
C SER A 33 -0.23 20.07 14.32
N GLU A 34 -0.05 20.10 15.64
CA GLU A 34 -0.62 19.09 16.54
C GLU A 34 -2.16 19.01 16.42
N ASP A 35 -2.83 20.17 16.45
CA ASP A 35 -4.28 20.27 16.27
C ASP A 35 -4.76 19.73 14.93
N GLN A 36 -4.00 19.99 13.85
CA GLN A 36 -4.31 19.45 12.53
C GLN A 36 -4.12 17.94 12.50
N ALA A 37 -3.03 17.42 13.07
CA ALA A 37 -2.72 16.00 13.09
C ALA A 37 -3.77 15.20 13.84
N GLU A 38 -4.25 15.69 15.00
CA GLU A 38 -5.30 15.06 15.80
C GLU A 38 -6.58 14.84 14.99
N LYS A 39 -6.98 15.84 14.19
CA LYS A 39 -8.16 15.78 13.32
C LYS A 39 -7.92 15.01 12.02
N PHE A 40 -6.72 15.09 11.46
CA PHE A 40 -6.37 14.51 10.16
C PHE A 40 -6.22 12.99 10.22
N PHE A 41 -5.61 12.45 11.28
CA PHE A 41 -5.36 11.01 11.37
C PHE A 41 -6.62 10.14 11.31
N PRO A 42 -7.73 10.45 12.00
CA PRO A 42 -9.00 9.74 11.82
C PRO A 42 -9.47 9.69 10.37
N VAL A 43 -9.42 10.83 9.66
CA VAL A 43 -9.83 10.92 8.25
C VAL A 43 -8.92 10.06 7.36
N MET A 44 -7.61 10.12 7.60
CA MET A 44 -6.65 9.29 6.87
C MET A 44 -6.86 7.79 7.12
N ARG A 45 -7.16 7.36 8.35
CA ARG A 45 -7.42 5.94 8.66
C ARG A 45 -8.64 5.41 7.90
N VAL A 46 -9.69 6.21 7.78
CA VAL A 46 -10.88 5.83 6.99
C VAL A 46 -10.49 5.62 5.53
N HIS A 47 -9.75 6.57 4.95
CA HIS A 47 -9.29 6.46 3.57
C HIS A 47 -8.35 5.25 3.35
N GLN A 48 -7.46 4.95 4.30
CA GLN A 48 -6.59 3.78 4.24
C GLN A 48 -7.38 2.48 4.22
N LYS A 49 -8.43 2.36 5.06
CA LYS A 49 -9.33 1.19 5.07
C LYS A 49 -10.04 1.01 3.72
N GLU A 50 -10.58 2.09 3.14
CA GLU A 50 -11.19 2.05 1.80
C GLU A 50 -10.21 1.52 0.75
N LEU A 51 -8.95 1.99 0.77
CA LEU A 51 -7.91 1.51 -0.15
C LEU A 51 -7.51 0.06 0.11
N MET A 52 -7.56 -0.42 1.36
CA MET A 52 -7.27 -1.82 1.69
C MET A 52 -8.36 -2.75 1.17
N GLU A 53 -9.63 -2.39 1.33
CA GLU A 53 -10.75 -3.17 0.78
C GLU A 53 -10.67 -3.24 -0.75
N ILE A 54 -10.40 -2.11 -1.43
CA ILE A 54 -10.19 -2.10 -2.88
C ILE A 54 -9.06 -3.06 -3.30
N ARG A 55 -7.92 -3.05 -2.59
CA ARG A 55 -6.81 -3.97 -2.90
C ARG A 55 -7.18 -5.44 -2.68
N LYS A 56 -8.02 -5.74 -1.69
CA LYS A 56 -8.50 -7.10 -1.43
C LYS A 56 -9.41 -7.56 -2.57
N GLU A 57 -10.37 -6.73 -2.96
CA GLU A 57 -11.25 -6.96 -4.11
C GLU A 57 -10.45 -7.17 -5.41
N GLU A 58 -9.43 -6.34 -5.66
CA GLU A 58 -8.52 -6.49 -6.80
C GLU A 58 -7.87 -7.87 -6.81
N LYS A 59 -7.24 -8.26 -5.69
CA LYS A 59 -6.51 -9.53 -5.59
C LYS A 59 -7.42 -10.73 -5.86
N GLU A 60 -8.65 -10.71 -5.32
CA GLU A 60 -9.62 -11.77 -5.53
C GLU A 60 -10.04 -11.89 -7.00
N LEU A 61 -10.16 -10.78 -7.72
CA LEU A 61 -10.57 -10.77 -9.13
C LEU A 61 -9.47 -11.14 -10.12
N PHE A 62 -8.20 -10.87 -9.81
CA PHE A 62 -7.09 -11.30 -10.66
C PHE A 62 -6.79 -12.79 -10.52
N ASN A 63 -7.07 -13.40 -9.36
CA ASN A 63 -6.71 -14.79 -9.06
C ASN A 63 -7.21 -15.83 -10.10
N PRO A 64 -8.47 -15.80 -10.58
CA PRO A 64 -8.97 -16.82 -11.51
C PRO A 64 -8.26 -16.77 -12.86
N THR A 65 -8.17 -15.59 -13.48
CA THR A 65 -7.52 -15.42 -14.79
C THR A 65 -6.02 -15.70 -14.69
N PHE A 66 -5.36 -15.28 -13.62
CA PHE A 66 -3.94 -15.56 -13.39
C PHE A 66 -3.68 -17.06 -13.16
N THR A 67 -4.61 -17.76 -12.51
CA THR A 67 -4.55 -19.21 -12.30
C THR A 67 -4.68 -19.95 -13.62
N LYS A 68 -5.62 -19.56 -14.50
CA LYS A 68 -5.76 -20.12 -15.85
C LYS A 68 -4.44 -19.99 -16.64
N VAL A 69 -3.87 -18.78 -16.67
CA VAL A 69 -2.58 -18.52 -17.34
C VAL A 69 -1.46 -19.39 -16.77
N LYS A 70 -1.34 -19.49 -15.44
CA LYS A 70 -0.32 -20.33 -14.79
C LYS A 70 -0.45 -21.81 -15.11
N LYS A 71 -1.69 -22.30 -15.31
CA LYS A 71 -1.98 -23.69 -15.67
C LYS A 71 -1.86 -23.96 -17.18
N GLY A 72 -1.58 -22.94 -18.00
CA GLY A 72 -1.56 -23.06 -19.45
C GLY A 72 -2.94 -23.16 -20.08
N GLU A 73 -4.01 -22.83 -19.34
CA GLU A 73 -5.38 -22.85 -19.85
C GLU A 73 -5.64 -21.63 -20.75
N LYS A 74 -6.48 -21.81 -21.78
CA LYS A 74 -6.87 -20.70 -22.68
C LYS A 74 -7.71 -19.67 -21.92
N VAL A 75 -7.29 -18.41 -22.02
CA VAL A 75 -8.07 -17.25 -21.54
C VAL A 75 -8.99 -16.79 -22.67
N SER A 76 -10.29 -16.66 -22.39
CA SER A 76 -11.25 -16.21 -23.39
C SER A 76 -11.25 -14.69 -23.53
N LYS A 77 -11.74 -14.17 -24.66
CA LYS A 77 -11.98 -12.72 -24.84
C LYS A 77 -12.94 -12.15 -23.79
N SER A 78 -13.91 -12.95 -23.34
CA SER A 78 -14.84 -12.57 -22.27
C SER A 78 -14.11 -12.42 -20.92
N ASP A 79 -13.18 -13.33 -20.58
CA ASP A 79 -12.36 -13.21 -19.37
C ASP A 79 -11.53 -11.90 -19.38
N VAL A 80 -10.95 -11.56 -20.53
CA VAL A 80 -10.19 -10.31 -20.71
C VAL A 80 -11.08 -9.08 -20.55
N ASN A 81 -12.24 -9.05 -21.22
CA ASN A 81 -13.17 -7.92 -21.14
C ASN A 81 -13.69 -7.70 -19.71
N LYS A 82 -13.99 -8.78 -18.97
CA LYS A 82 -14.35 -8.70 -17.55
C LYS A 82 -13.21 -8.10 -16.72
N LEU A 83 -11.97 -8.53 -16.96
CA LEU A 83 -10.81 -8.02 -16.25
C LEU A 83 -10.61 -6.52 -16.51
N LEU A 84 -10.71 -6.07 -17.75
CA LEU A 84 -10.61 -4.66 -18.12
C LEU A 84 -11.72 -3.81 -17.48
N GLY A 85 -12.95 -4.31 -17.47
CA GLY A 85 -14.08 -3.64 -16.81
C GLY A 85 -13.86 -3.48 -15.30
N ASN A 86 -13.34 -4.53 -14.65
CA ASN A 86 -13.01 -4.48 -13.23
C ASN A 86 -11.87 -3.50 -12.95
N ILE A 87 -10.79 -3.52 -13.73
CA ILE A 87 -9.69 -2.55 -13.63
C ILE A 87 -10.21 -1.13 -13.72
N LYS A 88 -11.04 -0.84 -14.73
CA LYS A 88 -11.66 0.49 -14.90
C LYS A 88 -12.46 0.90 -13.66
N SER A 89 -13.33 0.02 -13.15
CA SER A 89 -14.12 0.28 -11.94
C SER A 89 -13.25 0.56 -10.71
N PHE A 90 -12.15 -0.16 -10.54
CA PHE A 90 -11.22 0.07 -9.43
C PHE A 90 -10.48 1.40 -9.54
N GLU A 91 -9.99 1.76 -10.73
CA GLU A 91 -9.33 3.04 -10.95
C GLU A 91 -10.30 4.22 -10.71
N GLU A 92 -11.56 4.08 -11.12
CA GLU A 92 -12.62 5.06 -10.82
C GLU A 92 -12.89 5.16 -9.32
N LYS A 93 -13.04 4.03 -8.61
CA LYS A 93 -13.22 4.00 -7.15
C LYS A 93 -12.04 4.65 -6.41
N LYS A 94 -10.80 4.32 -6.79
CA LYS A 94 -9.58 4.90 -6.18
C LYS A 94 -9.51 6.40 -6.42
N THR A 95 -9.76 6.84 -7.66
CA THR A 95 -9.73 8.27 -8.03
C THR A 95 -10.79 9.05 -7.26
N LYS A 96 -12.03 8.55 -7.21
CA LYS A 96 -13.12 9.15 -6.44
C LYS A 96 -12.79 9.20 -4.95
N GLY A 97 -12.26 8.10 -4.39
CA GLY A 97 -11.82 8.04 -3.00
C GLY A 97 -10.74 9.08 -2.69
N ARG A 98 -9.74 9.23 -3.57
CA ARG A 98 -8.66 10.22 -3.42
C ARG A 98 -9.20 11.65 -3.44
N ILE A 99 -10.07 11.98 -4.39
CA ILE A 99 -10.69 13.32 -4.47
C ILE A 99 -11.51 13.61 -3.21
N ASN A 100 -12.32 12.63 -2.77
CA ASN A 100 -13.14 12.78 -1.57
C ASN A 100 -12.29 12.97 -0.30
N PHE A 101 -11.17 12.24 -0.19
CA PHE A 101 -10.24 12.40 0.92
C PHE A 101 -9.65 13.81 0.98
N ILE A 102 -9.20 14.35 -0.15
CA ILE A 102 -8.64 15.72 -0.23
C ILE A 102 -9.72 16.78 0.06
N LYS A 103 -10.95 16.59 -0.43
CA LYS A 103 -12.06 17.50 -0.13
C LYS A 103 -12.39 17.50 1.37
N LYS A 104 -12.53 16.32 1.97
CA LYS A 104 -12.81 16.16 3.41
C LYS A 104 -11.68 16.71 4.30
N SER A 105 -10.44 16.70 3.81
CA SER A 105 -9.33 17.29 4.55
C SER A 105 -9.32 18.82 4.51
N GLY A 106 -10.16 19.48 3.69
CA GLY A 106 -10.20 20.95 3.59
C GLY A 106 -10.68 21.67 4.85
N ASP A 107 -11.40 20.98 5.73
CA ASP A 107 -11.80 21.52 7.03
C ASP A 107 -10.65 21.48 8.06
N ILE A 108 -9.51 20.88 7.70
CA ILE A 108 -8.36 20.63 8.58
C ILE A 108 -7.08 21.24 7.99
N LEU A 109 -6.87 21.07 6.70
CA LEU A 109 -5.69 21.47 5.94
C LEU A 109 -5.95 22.76 5.19
N ASP A 110 -4.98 23.67 5.18
CA ASP A 110 -5.05 24.85 4.31
C ASP A 110 -4.90 24.45 2.82
N PRO A 111 -5.29 25.34 1.88
CA PRO A 111 -5.21 25.03 0.45
C PRO A 111 -3.82 24.58 -0.02
N THR A 112 -2.75 25.14 0.54
CA THR A 112 -1.36 24.75 0.23
C THR A 112 -1.10 23.32 0.67
N GLN A 113 -1.50 22.96 1.89
CA GLN A 113 -1.42 21.60 2.40
C GLN A 113 -2.28 20.62 1.59
N GLN A 114 -3.47 21.01 1.12
CA GLN A 114 -4.28 20.16 0.23
C GLN A 114 -3.59 19.90 -1.11
N VAL A 115 -2.90 20.90 -1.68
CA VAL A 115 -2.09 20.71 -2.89
C VAL A 115 -0.87 19.82 -2.61
N LYS A 116 -0.17 20.00 -1.48
CA LYS A 116 0.90 19.09 -1.04
C LYS A 116 0.38 17.64 -0.91
N LEU A 117 -0.81 17.45 -0.33
CA LEU A 117 -1.47 16.15 -0.22
C LEU A 117 -1.82 15.55 -1.59
N LEU A 118 -2.29 16.37 -2.53
CA LEU A 118 -2.53 15.96 -3.91
C LEU A 118 -1.23 15.52 -4.60
N MET A 119 -0.15 16.27 -4.39
CA MET A 119 1.16 16.00 -4.97
C MET A 119 1.92 14.87 -4.27
N PHE A 120 1.47 14.41 -3.11
CA PHE A 120 2.08 13.29 -2.41
C PHE A 120 1.94 12.01 -3.25
N GLU A 121 2.97 11.73 -4.05
CA GLU A 121 2.84 10.82 -5.17
C GLU A 121 2.77 9.34 -4.76
N PRO A 122 2.10 8.48 -5.56
CA PRO A 122 2.29 7.04 -5.50
C PRO A 122 3.77 6.62 -5.57
N THR A 123 4.60 7.40 -6.26
CA THR A 123 6.05 7.24 -6.38
C THR A 123 6.79 7.50 -5.06
N VAL A 124 6.39 8.47 -4.24
CA VAL A 124 6.95 8.67 -2.89
C VAL A 124 6.72 7.43 -2.04
N LYS A 125 5.48 6.90 -2.08
CA LYS A 125 5.14 5.62 -1.44
C LYS A 125 5.98 4.46 -1.96
N GLN A 126 6.14 4.34 -3.28
CA GLN A 126 6.95 3.28 -3.88
C GLN A 126 8.44 3.41 -3.52
N GLN A 127 9.01 4.62 -3.53
CA GLN A 127 10.39 4.87 -3.12
C GLN A 127 10.61 4.48 -1.65
N MET A 128 9.67 4.80 -0.76
CA MET A 128 9.73 4.35 0.63
C MET A 128 9.66 2.84 0.74
N GLN A 129 8.73 2.20 0.03
CA GLN A 129 8.66 0.73 -0.02
C GLN A 129 9.96 0.09 -0.55
N ARG A 130 10.60 0.69 -1.55
CA ARG A 130 11.90 0.20 -2.10
C ARG A 130 13.02 0.34 -1.08
N ARG A 131 13.23 1.54 -0.52
CA ARG A 131 14.24 1.80 0.51
C ARG A 131 14.08 0.86 1.71
N MET A 132 12.84 0.66 2.15
CA MET A 132 12.52 -0.26 3.24
C MET A 132 12.85 -1.72 2.92
N LYS A 133 12.50 -2.20 1.72
CA LYS A 133 12.88 -3.56 1.28
C LYS A 133 14.39 -3.73 1.21
N GLU A 134 15.11 -2.69 0.81
CA GLU A 134 16.58 -2.67 0.76
C GLU A 134 17.19 -2.68 2.16
N SER A 135 16.70 -1.83 3.07
CA SER A 135 17.14 -1.81 4.48
C SER A 135 16.74 -3.05 5.27
N TYR A 136 15.68 -3.76 4.86
CA TYR A 136 15.21 -5.00 5.49
C TYR A 136 15.77 -6.26 4.83
N ARG A 137 16.61 -6.16 3.79
CA ARG A 137 17.38 -7.33 3.34
C ARG A 137 18.25 -7.73 4.53
N PRO A 138 18.02 -8.91 5.16
CA PRO A 138 18.97 -9.41 6.13
C PRO A 138 20.34 -9.43 5.43
N PRO A 139 21.45 -9.07 6.10
CA PRO A 139 22.76 -9.33 5.52
C PRO A 139 22.74 -10.79 5.06
N MET A 140 23.05 -11.04 3.78
CA MET A 140 23.06 -12.40 3.25
C MET A 140 23.83 -13.26 4.26
N ARG A 141 23.13 -14.11 5.02
CA ARG A 141 23.77 -15.04 5.95
C ARG A 141 24.73 -15.83 5.09
N GLY A 142 26.03 -15.62 5.32
CA GLY A 142 27.11 -16.12 4.48
C GLY A 142 26.82 -17.54 4.01
N GLY A 143 26.37 -17.66 2.76
CA GLY A 143 26.40 -18.91 2.06
C GLY A 143 27.87 -19.20 1.85
N LYS A 144 28.41 -20.11 2.68
CA LYS A 144 29.74 -20.69 2.48
C LYS A 144 29.94 -20.88 0.97
N GLN A 145 30.99 -20.29 0.42
CA GLN A 145 31.58 -20.77 -0.83
C GLN A 145 31.74 -22.29 -0.67
N LYS A 146 30.83 -23.07 -1.26
CA LYS A 146 31.06 -24.50 -1.43
C LYS A 146 32.24 -24.57 -2.37
N GLY A 147 33.39 -24.91 -1.80
CA GLY A 147 34.64 -25.06 -2.51
C GLY A 147 34.45 -25.91 -3.75
N LYS A 148 35.19 -25.53 -4.79
CA LYS A 148 35.50 -26.36 -5.95
C LYS A 148 35.77 -27.79 -5.47
N ARG A 149 34.87 -28.72 -5.79
CA ARG A 149 35.27 -30.13 -5.92
C ARG A 149 35.48 -30.37 -7.41
N ARG A 150 36.77 -30.38 -7.77
CA ARG A 150 37.26 -31.12 -8.93
C ARG A 150 36.79 -32.56 -8.79
N PHE A 151 36.08 -33.08 -9.79
CA PHE A 151 36.28 -34.37 -10.43
C PHE A 151 35.73 -34.26 -11.84
#